data_AF-A0A0L0DMH5-F1
#
_entry.id   AF-A0A0L0DMH5-F1
#
_cell.length_a   1.000
_cell.length_b   1.000
_cell.length_c   1.000
_cell.angle_alpha   90.00
_cell.angle_beta   90.00
_cell.angle_gamma   90.00
#
_symmetry.space_group_name_H-M   'P 1'
#
loop_
_entity.id
_entity.type
_entity.pdbx_description
1 polymer ?
#
loop_
_entity_poly.entity_id
_entity_poly.type
_entity_poly.pdbx_seq_one_letter_code
_entity_poly.pdbx_strand_id
1 'polypeptide(L)'
;MAASEKAVAGELGEPETVGYIEQKEKWPTEGRVVLAQYTEDAVLVYQAYNDAIANYALEHQRFGGPAFSPTRMTWIKTNFLWMMFRSGWGTKNNQERTLGIWLRRSAFDEMMAAAVASKYDPQAYSSEAEYKAARAAQKAGLSRGDSGIVRLQWDPDHSPSGAKHPSRRAIQLGLKSWKPFHSGAAIIRIVDLTDFVAARRGVDPEQLDTPSESEYPVPPAAKRPLGLDPVDDGDGGDGHQ
;
A
#
# COMPACT_ATOMS: atom_id res chain seq x y z
N MET A 1 -5.76 -2.81 -27.53
CA MET A 1 -5.46 -2.99 -26.09
C MET A 1 -3.97 -3.23 -25.85
N ALA A 2 -3.31 -4.22 -26.46
CA ALA A 2 -1.87 -4.46 -26.22
C ALA A 2 -0.90 -3.32 -26.61
N ALA A 3 -1.29 -2.44 -27.55
CA ALA A 3 -0.48 -1.30 -27.96
C ALA A 3 -0.50 -0.11 -26.97
N SER A 4 -1.60 0.08 -26.21
CA SER A 4 -1.65 1.14 -25.18
C SER A 4 -1.01 0.69 -23.86
N GLU A 5 -1.12 -0.60 -23.49
CA GLU A 5 -0.42 -1.14 -22.31
C GLU A 5 1.12 -1.05 -22.44
N LYS A 6 1.67 -1.22 -23.65
CA LYS A 6 3.11 -1.05 -23.91
C LYS A 6 3.57 0.41 -23.84
N ALA A 7 2.71 1.37 -24.17
CA ALA A 7 3.02 2.79 -24.10
C ALA A 7 3.12 3.26 -22.64
N VAL A 8 2.15 2.88 -21.80
CA VAL A 8 2.14 3.21 -20.35
C VAL A 8 3.35 2.61 -19.62
N ALA A 9 3.76 1.38 -19.95
CA ALA A 9 4.96 0.76 -19.36
C ALA A 9 6.29 1.44 -19.76
N GLY A 10 6.29 2.22 -20.84
CA GLY A 10 7.44 2.99 -21.32
C GLY A 10 7.67 4.30 -20.54
N GLU A 11 6.64 4.83 -19.89
CA GLU A 11 6.68 6.09 -19.12
C GLU A 11 6.84 5.85 -17.60
N LEU A 12 6.42 4.69 -17.10
CA LEU A 12 6.53 4.34 -15.68
C LEU A 12 7.94 3.85 -15.33
N GLY A 13 8.74 4.74 -14.74
CA GLY A 13 10.11 4.51 -14.29
C GLY A 13 10.29 4.79 -12.80
N GLU A 14 11.38 5.49 -12.47
CA GLU A 14 11.54 6.07 -11.14
C GLU A 14 10.39 7.06 -10.83
N PRO A 15 9.98 7.17 -9.56
CA PRO A 15 8.93 8.10 -9.16
C PRO A 15 9.35 9.55 -9.40
N GLU A 16 8.45 10.39 -9.88
CA GLU A 16 8.63 11.85 -9.82
C GLU A 16 8.72 12.28 -8.35
N THR A 17 9.59 13.25 -8.05
CA THR A 17 9.80 13.74 -6.69
C THR A 17 9.39 15.19 -6.53
N VAL A 18 8.99 15.55 -5.31
CA VAL A 18 8.70 16.92 -4.88
C VAL A 18 9.28 17.11 -3.48
N GLY A 19 9.68 18.34 -3.13
CA GLY A 19 10.23 18.65 -1.82
C GLY A 19 9.31 18.22 -0.68
N TYR A 20 9.84 17.50 0.30
CA TYR A 20 9.07 16.91 1.41
C TYR A 20 8.25 17.98 2.17
N ILE A 21 8.85 19.14 2.44
CA ILE A 21 8.16 20.24 3.13
C ILE A 21 6.95 20.73 2.31
N GLU A 22 7.13 20.94 1.00
CA GLU A 22 6.07 21.40 0.10
C GLU A 22 4.89 20.42 0.04
N GLN A 23 5.17 19.11 -0.03
CA GLN A 23 4.11 18.10 -0.10
C GLN A 23 3.39 17.94 1.23
N LYS A 24 4.14 17.92 2.34
CA LYS A 24 3.60 17.74 3.69
C LYS A 24 2.54 18.79 4.04
N GLU A 25 2.70 20.02 3.57
CA GLU A 25 1.73 21.11 3.78
C GLU A 25 0.39 20.85 3.09
N LYS A 26 0.38 20.06 2.01
CA LYS A 26 -0.81 19.74 1.22
C LYS A 26 -1.51 18.46 1.69
N TRP A 27 -0.83 17.61 2.46
CA TRP A 27 -1.41 16.36 2.95
C TRP A 27 -2.41 16.58 4.08
N PRO A 28 -3.48 15.78 4.16
CA PRO A 28 -4.39 15.82 5.32
C PRO A 28 -3.60 15.61 6.61
N THR A 29 -3.93 16.30 7.70
CA THR A 29 -3.15 16.26 8.95
C THR A 29 -3.66 15.19 9.93
N GLU A 30 -4.79 14.56 9.65
CA GLU A 30 -5.42 13.56 10.51
C GLU A 30 -6.19 12.50 9.72
N GLY A 31 -6.67 11.49 10.45
CA GLY A 31 -7.48 10.43 9.88
C GLY A 31 -6.69 9.36 9.12
N ARG A 32 -7.43 8.50 8.43
CA ARG A 32 -6.91 7.40 7.62
C ARG A 32 -6.79 7.89 6.18
N VAL A 33 -5.57 7.94 5.66
CA VAL A 33 -5.31 8.54 4.34
C VAL A 33 -4.52 7.56 3.49
N VAL A 34 -4.98 7.35 2.26
CA VAL A 34 -4.20 6.63 1.25
C VAL A 34 -3.42 7.68 0.46
N LEU A 35 -2.21 8.03 0.93
CA LEU A 35 -1.29 8.83 0.14
C LEU A 35 -0.51 7.92 -0.81
N ALA A 36 -0.46 8.28 -2.09
CA ALA A 36 0.22 7.52 -3.14
C ALA A 36 0.63 8.41 -4.31
N GLN A 37 1.61 7.95 -5.09
CA GLN A 37 1.81 8.44 -6.46
C GLN A 37 1.01 7.56 -7.42
N TYR A 38 0.23 8.18 -8.32
CA TYR A 38 -0.62 7.44 -9.26
C TYR A 38 -0.89 8.24 -10.52
N THR A 39 -1.22 7.52 -11.60
CA THR A 39 -1.69 8.06 -12.89
C THR A 39 -3.14 7.63 -13.12
N GLU A 40 -3.67 7.78 -14.33
CA GLU A 40 -4.98 7.23 -14.69
C GLU A 40 -5.02 5.69 -14.53
N ASP A 41 -3.93 5.01 -14.88
CA ASP A 41 -3.88 3.54 -14.98
C ASP A 41 -3.00 2.85 -13.94
N ALA A 42 -2.09 3.58 -13.27
CA ALA A 42 -1.08 2.99 -12.39
C ALA A 42 -1.03 3.63 -11.01
N VAL A 43 -0.66 2.86 -9.99
CA VAL A 43 -0.38 3.35 -8.64
C VAL A 43 0.93 2.73 -8.13
N LEU A 44 1.77 3.56 -7.53
CA LEU A 44 3.05 3.13 -6.98
C LEU A 44 2.85 2.60 -5.56
N VAL A 45 3.35 1.39 -5.33
CA VAL A 45 3.48 0.83 -3.98
C VAL A 45 4.90 0.37 -3.73
N TYR A 46 5.30 0.31 -2.47
CA TYR A 46 6.64 -0.01 -2.05
C TYR A 46 6.70 -1.31 -1.27
N GLN A 47 7.84 -1.97 -1.41
CA GLN A 47 8.27 -3.08 -0.57
C GLN A 47 9.79 -3.09 -0.46
N ALA A 48 10.32 -3.64 0.64
CA ALA A 48 11.74 -3.94 0.74
C ALA A 48 12.01 -5.43 0.95
N TYR A 49 13.07 -5.92 0.32
CA TYR A 49 13.46 -7.32 0.32
C TYR A 49 14.98 -7.49 0.41
N ASN A 50 15.43 -8.74 0.55
CA ASN A 50 16.83 -9.12 0.30
C ASN A 50 17.14 -9.18 -1.21
N ASP A 51 18.42 -9.30 -1.54
CA ASP A 51 18.91 -9.38 -2.92
C ASP A 51 18.27 -10.49 -3.74
N ALA A 52 18.11 -11.68 -3.16
CA ALA A 52 17.60 -12.84 -3.91
C ALA A 52 16.18 -12.61 -4.43
N ILE A 53 15.29 -12.03 -3.61
CA ILE A 53 13.93 -11.70 -4.03
C ILE A 53 13.93 -10.49 -4.97
N ALA A 54 14.71 -9.45 -4.64
CA ALA A 54 14.75 -8.22 -5.43
C ALA A 54 15.27 -8.46 -6.85
N ASN A 55 16.39 -9.17 -6.99
CA ASN A 55 16.99 -9.49 -8.29
C ASN A 55 16.01 -10.29 -9.17
N TYR A 56 15.35 -11.31 -8.61
CA TYR A 56 14.33 -12.06 -9.35
C TYR A 56 13.17 -11.17 -9.79
N ALA A 57 12.67 -10.31 -8.90
CA ALA A 57 11.55 -9.42 -9.20
C ALA A 57 11.90 -8.42 -10.30
N LEU A 58 13.09 -7.84 -10.26
CA LEU A 58 13.57 -6.89 -11.26
C LEU A 58 13.79 -7.54 -12.61
N GLU A 59 14.42 -8.72 -12.65
CA GLU A 59 14.70 -9.46 -13.88
C GLU A 59 13.40 -9.94 -14.56
N HIS A 60 12.45 -10.46 -13.80
CA HIS A 60 11.24 -11.08 -14.35
C HIS A 60 10.00 -10.19 -14.33
N GLN A 61 10.09 -9.01 -13.72
CA GLN A 61 8.97 -8.07 -13.51
C GLN A 61 7.77 -8.74 -12.81
N ARG A 62 8.05 -9.70 -11.92
CA ARG A 62 7.08 -10.42 -11.09
C ARG A 62 7.78 -11.10 -9.92
N PHE A 63 7.06 -11.41 -8.86
CA PHE A 63 7.62 -12.12 -7.71
C PHE A 63 7.66 -13.64 -7.94
N GLY A 64 8.73 -14.28 -7.49
CA GLY A 64 8.94 -15.72 -7.64
C GLY A 64 10.35 -16.16 -7.28
N GLY A 65 10.75 -17.32 -7.79
CA GLY A 65 12.03 -17.93 -7.45
C GLY A 65 12.04 -18.59 -6.06
N PRO A 66 13.15 -19.24 -5.68
CA PRO A 66 13.21 -20.07 -4.48
C PRO A 66 13.17 -19.25 -3.17
N ALA A 67 13.55 -17.96 -3.22
CA ALA A 67 13.58 -17.10 -2.04
C ALA A 67 12.21 -16.45 -1.71
N PHE A 68 11.29 -16.41 -2.68
CA PHE A 68 9.97 -15.82 -2.50
C PHE A 68 8.91 -16.88 -2.25
N SER A 69 8.04 -16.65 -1.27
CA SER A 69 6.93 -17.55 -0.95
C SER A 69 5.59 -16.82 -1.09
N PRO A 70 4.75 -17.18 -2.07
CA PRO A 70 3.43 -16.55 -2.25
C PRO A 70 2.47 -16.86 -1.09
N THR A 71 2.73 -17.90 -0.30
CA THR A 71 1.90 -18.25 0.87
C THR A 71 2.30 -17.48 2.13
N ARG A 72 3.44 -16.78 2.11
CA ARG A 72 3.80 -15.81 3.14
C ARG A 72 3.18 -14.45 2.82
N MET A 73 2.76 -13.75 3.87
CA MET A 73 2.17 -12.42 3.73
C MET A 73 3.23 -11.43 3.23
N THR A 74 2.93 -10.72 2.15
CA THR A 74 3.70 -9.59 1.62
C THR A 74 2.98 -8.29 1.92
N TRP A 75 3.63 -7.33 2.56
CA TRP A 75 2.98 -6.10 3.05
C TRP A 75 3.36 -4.86 2.24
N ILE A 76 2.57 -4.53 1.22
CA ILE A 76 2.80 -3.36 0.38
C ILE A 76 2.31 -2.08 1.06
N LYS A 77 2.99 -0.96 0.78
CA LYS A 77 2.67 0.38 1.29
C LYS A 77 2.53 1.33 0.12
N THR A 78 1.55 2.20 0.13
CA THR A 78 1.49 3.29 -0.85
C THR A 78 2.41 4.45 -0.47
N ASN A 79 2.75 4.56 0.82
CA ASN A 79 3.46 5.70 1.39
C ASN A 79 4.97 5.43 1.55
N PHE A 80 5.80 6.30 0.98
CA PHE A 80 7.25 6.15 0.90
C PHE A 80 7.90 6.21 2.28
N LEU A 81 7.57 7.21 3.10
CA LEU A 81 8.17 7.37 4.43
C LEU A 81 7.75 6.28 5.40
N TRP A 82 6.53 5.75 5.25
CA TRP A 82 6.13 4.53 5.95
C TRP A 82 7.01 3.33 5.55
N MET A 83 7.36 3.19 4.27
CA MET A 83 8.31 2.17 3.83
C MET A 83 9.72 2.42 4.38
N MET A 84 10.19 3.67 4.41
CA MET A 84 11.51 4.02 4.92
C MET A 84 11.63 3.75 6.41
N PHE A 85 10.62 4.07 7.21
CA PHE A 85 10.57 3.66 8.60
C PHE A 85 10.66 2.14 8.74
N ARG A 86 9.91 1.40 7.90
CA ARG A 86 9.85 -0.07 7.98
C ARG A 86 11.18 -0.74 7.64
N SER A 87 11.86 -0.29 6.59
CA SER A 87 13.16 -0.80 6.14
C SER A 87 14.36 -0.17 6.85
N GLY A 88 14.14 0.89 7.65
CA GLY A 88 15.23 1.69 8.19
C GLY A 88 16.05 2.35 7.08
N TRP A 89 15.38 2.94 6.08
CA TRP A 89 16.03 3.51 4.90
C TRP A 89 16.95 2.51 4.18
N GLY A 90 16.45 1.28 3.99
CA GLY A 90 17.19 0.21 3.31
C GLY A 90 18.38 -0.37 4.10
N THR A 91 18.42 -0.23 5.43
CA THR A 91 19.55 -0.74 6.25
C THR A 91 19.20 -1.95 7.11
N LYS A 92 17.91 -2.28 7.27
CA LYS A 92 17.51 -3.42 8.10
C LYS A 92 17.74 -4.73 7.35
N ASN A 93 18.20 -5.73 8.11
CA ASN A 93 18.41 -7.09 7.62
C ASN A 93 17.20 -7.63 6.84
N ASN A 94 17.45 -8.20 5.66
CA ASN A 94 16.46 -8.72 4.70
C ASN A 94 15.49 -7.67 4.09
N GLN A 95 15.83 -6.39 4.17
CA GLN A 95 15.06 -5.27 3.63
C GLN A 95 15.99 -4.19 3.04
N GLU A 96 17.13 -4.60 2.50
CA GLU A 96 18.16 -3.74 1.96
C GLU A 96 17.77 -3.18 0.58
N ARG A 97 16.99 -3.94 -0.19
CA ARG A 97 16.58 -3.58 -1.54
C ARG A 97 15.17 -3.02 -1.53
N THR A 98 15.02 -1.72 -1.79
CA THR A 98 13.70 -1.08 -1.90
C THR A 98 13.22 -1.16 -3.34
N LEU A 99 12.04 -1.73 -3.54
CA LEU A 99 11.39 -1.80 -4.85
C LEU A 99 10.21 -0.85 -4.90
N GLY A 100 10.15 -0.05 -5.98
CA GLY A 100 8.94 0.60 -6.43
C GLY A 100 8.17 -0.34 -7.35
N ILE A 101 6.89 -0.58 -7.07
CA ILE A 101 6.05 -1.52 -7.81
C ILE A 101 4.85 -0.74 -8.33
N TRP A 102 4.86 -0.44 -9.62
CA TRP A 102 3.73 0.16 -10.32
C TRP A 102 2.67 -0.92 -10.58
N LEU A 103 1.55 -0.84 -9.88
CA LEU A 103 0.40 -1.72 -10.03
C LEU A 103 -0.62 -1.08 -10.97
N ARG A 104 -1.36 -1.92 -11.71
CA ARG A 104 -2.61 -1.49 -12.35
C ARG A 104 -3.56 -0.95 -11.28
N ARG A 105 -4.11 0.24 -11.47
CA ARG A 105 -5.05 0.85 -10.51
C ARG A 105 -6.26 -0.02 -10.26
N SER A 106 -6.85 -0.60 -11.30
CA SER A 106 -7.95 -1.56 -11.19
C SER A 106 -7.61 -2.72 -10.24
N ALA A 107 -6.40 -3.28 -10.35
CA ALA A 107 -5.96 -4.36 -9.47
C ALA A 107 -5.74 -3.90 -8.02
N PHE A 108 -5.25 -2.66 -7.81
CA PHE A 108 -5.11 -2.09 -6.47
C PHE A 108 -6.48 -1.78 -5.83
N ASP A 109 -7.42 -1.26 -6.62
CA ASP A 109 -8.79 -1.00 -6.22
C ASP A 109 -9.51 -2.30 -5.80
N GLU A 110 -9.32 -3.38 -6.56
CA GLU A 110 -9.78 -4.73 -6.19
C GLU A 110 -9.15 -5.22 -4.87
N MET A 111 -7.85 -4.97 -4.65
CA MET A 111 -7.20 -5.33 -3.39
C MET A 111 -7.83 -4.57 -2.22
N MET A 112 -8.07 -3.27 -2.35
CA MET A 112 -8.69 -2.47 -1.31
C MET A 112 -10.13 -2.91 -1.02
N ALA A 113 -10.93 -3.17 -2.06
CA ALA A 113 -12.30 -3.67 -1.91
C ALA A 113 -12.35 -5.07 -1.27
N ALA A 114 -11.36 -5.93 -1.54
CA ALA A 114 -11.25 -7.25 -0.95
C ALA A 114 -10.60 -7.26 0.44
N ALA A 115 -10.12 -6.11 0.92
CA ALA A 115 -9.36 -6.03 2.16
C ALA A 115 -10.24 -6.31 3.37
N VAL A 116 -9.69 -7.04 4.35
CA VAL A 116 -10.32 -7.25 5.64
C VAL A 116 -9.35 -6.79 6.71
N ALA A 117 -9.81 -6.02 7.69
CA ALA A 117 -8.98 -5.48 8.76
C ALA A 117 -8.20 -6.58 9.52
N SER A 118 -7.03 -6.23 10.07
CA SER A 118 -6.23 -7.16 10.88
C SER A 118 -6.80 -7.39 12.28
N LYS A 119 -7.61 -6.46 12.75
CA LYS A 119 -8.34 -6.47 14.02
C LYS A 119 -9.77 -5.99 13.76
N TYR A 120 -10.69 -6.25 14.69
CA TYR A 120 -12.03 -5.68 14.62
C TYR A 120 -11.92 -4.15 14.54
N ASP A 121 -12.70 -3.57 13.63
CA ASP A 121 -12.73 -2.15 13.36
C ASP A 121 -14.20 -1.71 13.23
N PRO A 122 -14.73 -0.93 14.18
CA PRO A 122 -16.13 -0.54 14.19
C PRO A 122 -16.49 0.39 13.03
N GLN A 123 -15.51 1.01 12.35
CA GLN A 123 -15.77 1.79 11.13
C GLN A 123 -15.97 0.92 9.88
N ALA A 124 -15.50 -0.34 9.91
CA ALA A 124 -15.60 -1.25 8.76
C ALA A 124 -16.67 -2.34 8.96
N TYR A 125 -17.00 -2.66 10.21
CA TYR A 125 -17.91 -3.75 10.58
C TYR A 125 -18.88 -3.30 11.66
N SER A 126 -20.15 -3.64 11.50
CA SER A 126 -21.22 -3.35 12.47
C SER A 126 -21.10 -4.16 13.77
N SER A 127 -20.38 -5.28 13.74
CA SER A 127 -20.19 -6.16 14.90
C SER A 127 -18.94 -7.03 14.78
N GLU A 128 -18.47 -7.55 15.92
CA GLU A 128 -17.41 -8.56 15.94
C GLU A 128 -17.80 -9.84 15.17
N ALA A 129 -19.10 -10.20 15.16
CA ALA A 129 -19.59 -11.39 14.47
C ALA A 129 -19.44 -11.24 12.96
N GLU A 130 -19.82 -10.08 12.40
CA GLU A 130 -19.62 -9.75 11.00
C GLU A 130 -18.14 -9.80 10.62
N TYR A 131 -17.27 -9.18 11.44
CA TYR A 131 -15.82 -9.23 11.24
C TYR A 131 -15.27 -10.67 11.24
N LYS A 132 -15.68 -11.50 12.20
CA LYS A 132 -15.27 -12.91 12.27
C LYS A 132 -15.75 -13.70 11.05
N ALA A 133 -16.97 -13.44 10.56
CA ALA A 133 -17.49 -14.03 9.33
C ALA A 133 -16.66 -13.63 8.10
N ALA A 134 -16.32 -12.35 7.96
CA ALA A 134 -15.45 -11.87 6.85
C ALA A 134 -14.06 -12.53 6.88
N ARG A 135 -13.45 -12.66 8.07
CA ARG A 135 -12.18 -13.39 8.26
C ARG A 135 -12.29 -14.86 7.88
N ALA A 136 -13.38 -15.53 8.25
CA ALA A 136 -13.64 -16.92 7.93
C ALA A 136 -13.85 -17.12 6.43
N ALA A 137 -14.61 -16.22 5.78
CA ALA A 137 -14.85 -16.25 4.34
C ALA A 137 -13.56 -16.16 3.53
N GLN A 138 -12.66 -15.21 3.85
CA GLN A 138 -11.34 -15.13 3.20
C GLN A 138 -10.49 -16.39 3.40
N LYS A 139 -10.53 -16.99 4.60
CA LYS A 139 -9.81 -18.24 4.87
C LYS A 139 -10.39 -19.41 4.08
N ALA A 140 -11.72 -19.50 3.98
CA ALA A 140 -12.39 -20.53 3.21
C ALA A 140 -12.11 -20.39 1.71
N GLY A 141 -12.13 -19.17 1.17
CA GLY A 141 -11.78 -18.90 -0.22
C GLY A 141 -10.34 -19.32 -0.55
N LEU A 142 -9.39 -19.00 0.34
CA LEU A 142 -8.02 -19.48 0.21
C LEU A 142 -7.93 -21.01 0.15
N SER A 143 -8.70 -21.74 0.97
CA SER A 143 -8.73 -23.21 0.95
C SER A 143 -9.33 -23.80 -0.33
N ARG A 144 -10.21 -23.06 -1.03
CA ARG A 144 -10.81 -23.46 -2.31
C ARG A 144 -9.96 -23.11 -3.53
N GLY A 145 -8.88 -22.36 -3.34
CA GLY A 145 -8.05 -21.85 -4.43
C GLY A 145 -8.63 -20.60 -5.11
N ASP A 146 -9.55 -19.89 -4.44
CA ASP A 146 -10.08 -18.60 -4.89
C ASP A 146 -8.98 -17.51 -4.86
N SER A 147 -9.36 -16.25 -5.11
CA SER A 147 -8.54 -15.07 -4.85
C SER A 147 -7.95 -15.14 -3.43
N GLY A 148 -6.67 -14.80 -3.28
CA GLY A 148 -5.95 -14.89 -2.01
C GLY A 148 -6.51 -13.99 -0.89
N ILE A 149 -5.76 -13.84 0.19
CA ILE A 149 -6.12 -12.98 1.31
C ILE A 149 -5.52 -11.58 1.09
N VAL A 150 -6.37 -10.55 1.22
CA VAL A 150 -5.93 -9.16 1.42
C VAL A 150 -6.24 -8.72 2.85
N ARG A 151 -5.19 -8.30 3.56
CA ARG A 151 -5.23 -7.90 4.96
C ARG A 151 -4.96 -6.41 5.08
N LEU A 152 -5.85 -5.68 5.74
CA LEU A 152 -5.69 -4.24 5.97
C LEU A 152 -5.05 -3.95 7.32
N GLN A 153 -4.12 -3.00 7.31
CA GLN A 153 -3.64 -2.28 8.50
C GLN A 153 -3.61 -0.77 8.25
N TRP A 154 -4.01 -0.01 9.27
CA TRP A 154 -3.80 1.43 9.39
C TRP A 154 -2.75 1.66 10.47
N ASP A 155 -1.55 2.02 10.05
CA ASP A 155 -0.42 2.30 10.93
C ASP A 155 -0.17 3.82 11.02
N PRO A 156 0.58 4.32 12.00
CA PRO A 156 1.00 5.72 12.00
C PRO A 156 1.68 6.07 10.69
N ASP A 157 1.40 7.27 10.16
CA ASP A 157 2.29 7.85 9.16
C ASP A 157 3.60 8.32 9.82
N HIS A 158 4.66 8.55 9.05
CA HIS A 158 5.99 8.85 9.56
C HIS A 158 6.64 10.05 8.86
N SER A 159 7.43 10.80 9.63
CA SER A 159 8.38 11.79 9.11
C SER A 159 9.67 11.12 8.61
N PRO A 160 10.57 11.85 7.93
CA PRO A 160 11.87 11.34 7.50
C PRO A 160 12.75 10.80 8.64
N SER A 161 12.63 11.39 9.84
CA SER A 161 13.32 10.91 11.05
C SER A 161 12.74 9.61 11.62
N GLY A 162 11.63 9.13 11.05
CA GLY A 162 10.88 7.97 11.56
C GLY A 162 9.95 8.31 12.71
N ALA A 163 9.80 9.58 13.08
CA ALA A 163 8.83 10.00 14.09
C ALA A 163 7.41 9.77 13.59
N LYS A 164 6.53 9.28 14.46
CA LYS A 164 5.13 9.03 14.13
C LYS A 164 4.40 10.36 13.97
N HIS A 165 3.60 10.48 12.92
CA HIS A 165 2.61 11.54 12.82
C HIS A 165 1.55 11.33 13.92
N PRO A 166 1.14 12.40 14.65
CA PRO A 166 0.21 12.25 15.78
C PRO A 166 -1.16 11.67 15.34
N SER A 167 -1.77 12.25 14.31
CA SER A 167 -3.17 11.95 13.96
C SER A 167 -3.36 11.21 12.63
N ARG A 168 -2.55 11.50 11.60
CA ARG A 168 -2.62 10.78 10.31
C ARG A 168 -2.19 9.30 10.44
N ARG A 169 -2.87 8.44 9.68
CA ARG A 169 -2.59 7.01 9.52
C ARG A 169 -2.36 6.68 8.05
N ALA A 170 -1.37 5.84 7.78
CA ALA A 170 -1.02 5.34 6.46
C ALA A 170 -1.52 3.90 6.27
N ILE A 171 -1.92 3.57 5.04
CA ILE A 171 -2.39 2.23 4.68
C ILE A 171 -1.22 1.26 4.48
N GLN A 172 -1.42 0.01 4.90
CA GLN A 172 -0.62 -1.13 4.47
C GLN A 172 -1.52 -2.31 4.13
N LEU A 173 -1.30 -2.92 2.96
CA LEU A 173 -2.04 -4.10 2.51
C LEU A 173 -1.15 -5.34 2.52
N GLY A 174 -1.58 -6.35 3.26
CA GLY A 174 -0.96 -7.66 3.33
C GLY A 174 -1.57 -8.59 2.29
N LEU A 175 -0.76 -9.08 1.37
CA LEU A 175 -1.13 -9.98 0.29
C LEU A 175 -0.61 -11.38 0.61
N LYS A 176 -1.51 -12.35 0.77
CA LYS A 176 -1.16 -13.77 0.93
C LYS A 176 -1.88 -14.59 -0.13
N SER A 177 -1.11 -15.30 -0.95
CA SER A 177 -1.59 -16.07 -2.09
C SER A 177 -2.42 -15.23 -3.07
N TRP A 178 -2.19 -13.91 -3.15
CA TRP A 178 -2.91 -13.03 -4.06
C TRP A 178 -2.35 -13.17 -5.46
N LYS A 179 -2.96 -14.06 -6.24
CA LYS A 179 -2.46 -14.51 -7.55
C LYS A 179 -2.14 -13.37 -8.51
N PRO A 180 -2.96 -12.31 -8.68
CA PRO A 180 -2.64 -11.22 -9.60
C PRO A 180 -1.30 -10.54 -9.27
N PHE A 181 -0.98 -10.34 -8.00
CA PHE A 181 0.28 -9.71 -7.58
C PHE A 181 1.48 -10.65 -7.78
N HIS A 182 1.39 -11.91 -7.36
CA HIS A 182 2.53 -12.84 -7.46
C HIS A 182 2.79 -13.33 -8.89
N SER A 183 1.75 -13.48 -9.72
CA SER A 183 1.91 -13.86 -11.13
C SER A 183 2.45 -12.73 -12.01
N GLY A 184 2.44 -11.49 -11.52
CA GLY A 184 2.76 -10.29 -12.29
C GLY A 184 1.57 -9.69 -13.03
N ALA A 185 0.40 -10.33 -13.05
CA ALA A 185 -0.78 -9.81 -13.76
C ALA A 185 -1.32 -8.48 -13.21
N ALA A 186 -1.05 -8.15 -11.94
CA ALA A 186 -1.37 -6.83 -11.35
C ALA A 186 -0.24 -5.81 -11.56
N ILE A 187 0.96 -6.25 -11.94
CA ILE A 187 2.17 -5.43 -12.00
C ILE A 187 2.33 -4.91 -13.43
N ILE A 188 2.57 -3.61 -13.55
CA ILE A 188 2.97 -2.96 -14.80
C ILE A 188 4.49 -2.92 -14.88
N ARG A 189 5.14 -2.51 -13.78
CA ARG A 189 6.60 -2.34 -13.70
C ARG A 189 7.10 -2.48 -12.26
N ILE A 190 8.28 -3.07 -12.10
CA ILE A 190 9.07 -3.07 -10.87
C ILE A 190 10.37 -2.31 -11.15
N VAL A 191 10.66 -1.31 -10.33
CA VAL A 191 11.86 -0.48 -10.40
C VAL A 191 12.68 -0.63 -9.13
N ASP A 192 14.00 -0.64 -9.29
CA ASP A 192 14.93 -0.68 -8.16
C ASP A 192 15.11 0.75 -7.65
N LEU A 193 14.69 1.01 -6.42
CA LEU A 193 14.85 2.30 -5.76
C LEU A 193 15.93 2.25 -4.68
N THR A 194 16.80 1.24 -4.69
CA THR A 194 17.84 1.06 -3.66
C THR A 194 18.79 2.27 -3.62
N ASP A 195 19.34 2.66 -4.77
CA ASP A 195 20.24 3.82 -4.86
C ASP A 195 19.49 5.14 -4.62
N PHE A 196 18.26 5.24 -5.13
CA PHE A 196 17.35 6.36 -4.87
C PHE A 196 17.14 6.60 -3.37
N VAL A 197 16.91 5.52 -2.60
CA VAL A 197 16.74 5.55 -1.15
C VAL A 197 18.06 5.88 -0.45
N ALA A 198 19.16 5.26 -0.87
CA ALA A 198 20.47 5.49 -0.27
C ALA A 198 20.91 6.96 -0.37
N ALA A 199 20.64 7.61 -1.51
CA ALA A 199 20.96 9.02 -1.73
C ALA A 199 20.16 9.99 -0.84
N ARG A 200 18.96 9.58 -0.38
CA ARG A 200 18.04 10.40 0.43
C ARG A 200 18.16 10.14 1.92
N ARG A 201 18.85 9.07 2.30
CA ARG A 201 19.01 8.67 3.71
C ARG A 201 19.85 9.70 4.46
N GLY A 202 19.25 10.30 5.48
CA GLY A 202 19.92 11.28 6.34
C GLY A 202 20.00 12.68 5.74
N VAL A 203 19.36 12.93 4.60
CA VAL A 203 19.19 14.28 4.05
C VAL A 203 18.29 15.09 4.98
N ASP A 204 18.63 16.36 5.17
CA ASP A 204 17.83 17.30 5.96
C ASP A 204 16.40 17.41 5.37
N PRO A 205 15.33 17.33 6.19
CA PRO A 205 13.96 17.45 5.70
C PRO A 205 13.68 18.67 4.82
N GLU A 206 14.37 19.80 5.01
CA GLU A 206 14.23 21.02 4.19
C GLU A 206 14.79 20.86 2.77
N GLN A 207 15.69 19.89 2.57
CA GLN A 207 16.35 19.59 1.29
C GLN A 207 15.91 18.24 0.71
N LEU A 208 15.15 17.45 1.48
CA LEU A 208 14.71 16.13 1.09
C LEU A 208 13.62 16.24 0.04
N ASP A 209 13.83 15.59 -1.10
CA ASP A 209 12.77 15.27 -2.04
C ASP A 209 12.26 13.83 -1.79
N THR A 210 10.95 13.65 -1.87
CA THR A 210 10.31 12.34 -1.79
C THR A 210 9.43 12.12 -3.01
N PRO A 211 9.05 10.86 -3.33
CA PRO A 211 8.05 10.59 -4.35
C PRO A 211 6.83 11.51 -4.19
N SER A 212 6.27 11.96 -5.30
CA SER A 212 5.11 12.85 -5.31
C SER A 212 3.86 12.09 -4.88
N GLU A 213 3.38 12.34 -3.67
CA GLU A 213 2.24 11.63 -3.10
C GLU A 213 1.07 12.58 -2.90
N SER A 214 -0.11 12.16 -3.34
CA SER A 214 -1.37 12.85 -3.10
C SER A 214 -2.42 11.86 -2.60
N GLU A 215 -3.53 12.36 -2.08
CA GLU A 215 -4.62 11.51 -1.65
C GLU A 215 -5.17 10.71 -2.83
N TYR A 216 -5.18 9.39 -2.67
CA TYR A 216 -5.68 8.46 -3.68
C TYR A 216 -7.22 8.46 -3.67
N PRO A 217 -7.87 8.56 -4.84
CA PRO A 217 -9.33 8.56 -4.94
C PRO A 217 -9.87 7.15 -4.69
N VAL A 218 -10.05 6.79 -3.41
CA VAL A 218 -10.53 5.47 -3.01
C VAL A 218 -11.92 5.20 -3.63
N PRO A 219 -12.09 4.10 -4.38
CA PRO A 219 -13.36 3.80 -5.02
C PRO A 219 -14.44 3.51 -3.98
N PRO A 220 -15.72 3.80 -4.26
CA PRO A 220 -16.82 3.59 -3.31
C PRO A 220 -16.86 2.18 -2.71
N ALA A 221 -16.61 1.14 -3.51
CA ALA A 221 -16.60 -0.25 -3.07
C ALA A 221 -15.52 -0.57 -2.03
N ALA A 222 -14.48 0.25 -1.91
CA ALA A 222 -13.40 0.09 -0.95
C ALA A 222 -13.59 0.91 0.33
N LYS A 223 -14.48 1.91 0.37
CA LYS A 223 -14.61 2.80 1.54
C LYS A 223 -14.98 2.05 2.81
N ARG A 224 -16.06 1.25 2.79
CA ARG A 224 -16.44 0.39 3.94
C ARG A 224 -15.34 -0.60 4.35
N PRO A 225 -14.78 -1.45 3.45
CA PRO A 225 -13.68 -2.35 3.81
C PRO A 225 -12.49 -1.66 4.49
N LEU A 226 -12.22 -0.42 4.10
CA LEU A 226 -11.14 0.39 4.66
C LEU A 226 -11.54 1.19 5.92
N GLY A 227 -12.82 1.18 6.29
CA GLY A 227 -13.36 2.02 7.37
C GLY A 227 -13.17 3.52 7.07
N LEU A 228 -13.53 3.93 5.85
CA LEU A 228 -13.48 5.30 5.35
C LEU A 228 -14.88 5.86 5.04
N ASP A 229 -15.94 5.09 5.32
CA ASP A 229 -17.29 5.63 5.26
C ASP A 229 -17.45 6.72 6.33
N PRO A 230 -18.26 7.76 6.07
CA PRO A 230 -18.64 8.72 7.10
C PRO A 230 -19.20 7.96 8.30
N VAL A 231 -18.76 8.33 9.50
CA VAL A 231 -19.44 7.88 10.72
C VAL A 231 -20.82 8.53 10.68
N ASP A 232 -21.87 7.71 10.64
CA ASP A 232 -23.23 8.20 10.80
C ASP A 232 -23.33 8.60 12.28
N ASP A 233 -23.09 9.88 12.57
CA ASP A 233 -23.33 10.46 13.89
C ASP A 233 -24.84 10.40 14.09
N GLY A 234 -25.30 9.28 14.65
CA GLY A 234 -26.71 9.00 14.86
C GLY A 234 -27.39 10.21 15.50
N ASP A 235 -28.34 10.77 14.77
CA ASP A 235 -29.26 11.79 15.21
C ASP A 235 -29.78 11.40 16.60
N GLY A 236 -29.29 12.12 17.62
CA GLY A 236 -29.78 12.08 18.97
C GLY A 236 -31.17 12.69 18.99
N GLY A 237 -32.14 11.94 18.47
CA GLY A 237 -33.55 12.29 18.53
C GLY A 237 -33.99 12.36 19.98
N ASP A 238 -34.08 13.58 20.50
CA ASP A 238 -34.78 13.96 21.71
C ASP A 238 -36.18 13.33 21.74
N GLY A 239 -36.32 12.28 22.54
CA GLY A 239 -37.59 11.66 22.89
C GLY A 239 -38.06 12.13 24.25
N HIS A 240 -38.35 13.44 24.41
CA HIS A 240 -39.21 13.91 25.49
C HIS A 240 -40.68 13.76 25.06
N GLN A 241 -41.37 12.77 25.63
CA GLN A 241 -42.81 12.80 25.90
C GLN A 241 -43.05 12.23 27.29
#